data_AF-A0A3C0YSD9-F1
#
_entry.id   AF-A0A3C0YSD9-F1
#
_cell.length_a   1.000
_cell.length_b   1.000
_cell.length_c   1.000
_cell.angle_alpha   90.00
_cell.angle_beta   90.00
_cell.angle_gamma   90.00
#
_symmetry.space_group_name_H-M   'P 1'
#
loop_
_entity.id
_entity.type
_entity.pdbx_description
1 polymer ?
#
loop_
_entity_poly.entity_id
_entity_poly.type
_entity_poly.pdbx_seq_one_letter_code
_entity_poly.pdbx_strand_id
1 'polypeptide(L)' 'KQGKFSPGTHIPVKAYENFKNNYPEYALLYAYNHSKEIMAKEQDFMAKGGKWITYVPKVGVLG' A
#
# COMPACT_ATOMS: atom_id res chain seq x y z
N LYS A 1 4.85 -9.61 12.32
CA LYS A 1 4.59 -8.57 13.35
C LYS A 1 3.17 -8.01 13.16
N GLN A 2 2.14 -8.80 13.52
CA GLN A 2 0.74 -8.38 13.42
C GLN A 2 0.27 -7.91 14.81
N GLY A 3 -0.59 -6.90 14.88
CA GLY A 3 -1.16 -6.40 16.15
C GLY A 3 -0.29 -5.41 16.94
N LYS A 4 0.71 -4.77 16.29
CA LYS A 4 1.50 -3.69 16.90
C LYS A 4 1.24 -2.37 16.18
N PHE A 5 1.28 -1.28 16.94
CA PHE A 5 1.24 0.08 16.42
C PHE A 5 2.63 0.49 15.92
N SER A 6 2.70 1.17 14.78
CA SER A 6 3.96 1.78 14.35
C SER A 6 4.42 2.82 15.39
N PRO A 7 5.69 2.77 15.84
CA PRO A 7 6.20 3.70 16.85
C PRO A 7 6.12 5.14 16.33
N GLY A 8 5.55 6.05 17.14
CA GLY A 8 5.36 7.47 16.81
C GLY A 8 3.95 7.82 16.33
N THR A 9 3.41 7.10 15.34
CA THR A 9 2.18 7.54 14.61
C THR A 9 0.92 6.73 14.92
N HIS A 10 1.00 5.65 15.72
CA HIS A 10 -0.14 4.78 16.06
C HIS A 10 -0.90 4.20 14.85
N ILE A 11 -0.22 4.00 13.71
CA ILE A 11 -0.86 3.36 12.55
C ILE A 11 -1.04 1.87 12.85
N PRO A 12 -2.26 1.32 12.76
CA PRO A 12 -2.51 -0.09 12.99
C PRO A 12 -1.94 -0.93 11.85
N VAL A 13 -1.02 -1.84 12.15
CA VAL A 13 -0.51 -2.82 11.18
C VAL A 13 -1.53 -3.94 11.01
N LYS A 14 -2.38 -3.82 9.99
CA LYS A 14 -3.39 -4.83 9.64
C LYS A 14 -2.82 -5.91 8.72
N ALA A 15 -3.43 -7.09 8.75
CA ALA A 15 -3.11 -8.15 7.81
C ALA A 15 -3.53 -7.76 6.38
N TYR A 16 -2.80 -8.27 5.39
CA TYR A 16 -3.05 -8.02 3.97
C TYR A 16 -4.46 -8.43 3.51
N GLU A 17 -5.08 -9.42 4.15
CA GLU A 17 -6.46 -9.81 3.87
C GLU A 17 -7.47 -8.69 4.11
N ASN A 18 -7.23 -7.78 5.07
CA ASN A 18 -8.08 -6.60 5.25
C ASN A 18 -7.97 -5.62 4.09
N PHE A 19 -6.79 -5.51 3.49
CA PHE A 19 -6.55 -4.66 2.33
C PHE A 19 -7.35 -5.16 1.12
N LYS A 20 -7.36 -6.49 0.90
CA LYS A 20 -8.16 -7.10 -0.18
C LYS A 20 -9.67 -7.01 0.02
N ASN A 21 -10.13 -7.12 1.27
CA ASN A 21 -11.56 -7.02 1.57
C ASN A 21 -12.09 -5.59 1.44
N ASN A 22 -11.24 -4.58 1.65
CA ASN A 22 -11.62 -3.18 1.53
C ASN A 22 -10.46 -2.38 0.96
N TYR A 23 -10.36 -2.35 -0.37
CA TYR A 23 -9.31 -1.62 -1.05
C TYR A 23 -9.50 -0.11 -0.83
N PRO A 24 -8.46 0.60 -0.34
CA PRO A 24 -8.52 2.04 -0.20
C PRO A 24 -8.44 2.73 -1.56
N GLU A 25 -8.86 3.99 -1.64
CA GLU A 25 -8.66 4.79 -2.86
C GLU A 25 -7.17 5.08 -3.12
N TYR A 26 -6.37 5.20 -2.05
CA TYR A 26 -4.93 5.43 -2.12
C TYR A 26 -4.16 4.54 -1.14
N ALA A 27 -3.05 3.96 -1.61
CA ALA A 27 -2.12 3.17 -0.82
C ALA A 27 -0.70 3.73 -0.91
N LEU A 28 -0.11 4.08 0.24
CA LEU A 28 1.27 4.57 0.30
C LEU A 28 2.28 3.42 0.22
N LEU A 29 3.13 3.45 -0.79
CA LEU A 29 4.12 2.41 -1.05
C LEU A 29 5.39 2.64 -0.24
N TYR A 30 5.39 2.20 1.03
CA TYR A 30 6.58 2.22 1.88
C TYR A 30 7.72 1.34 1.35
N ALA A 31 7.38 0.17 0.80
CA ALA A 31 8.34 -0.79 0.26
C ALA A 31 8.67 -0.48 -1.21
N TYR A 32 9.03 0.77 -1.52
CA TYR A 32 9.31 1.23 -2.89
C TYR A 32 10.39 0.40 -3.59
N ASN A 33 11.35 -0.16 -2.83
CA ASN A 33 12.39 -1.07 -3.34
C ASN A 33 11.83 -2.36 -3.97
N HIS A 34 10.62 -2.77 -3.58
CA HIS A 34 9.91 -3.93 -4.12
C HIS A 34 8.67 -3.54 -4.94
N SER A 35 8.59 -2.27 -5.37
CA SER A 35 7.45 -1.71 -6.12
C SER A 35 6.98 -2.58 -7.28
N LYS A 36 7.90 -3.03 -8.14
CA LYS A 36 7.56 -3.85 -9.32
C LYS A 36 6.87 -5.17 -8.95
N GLU A 37 7.35 -5.86 -7.92
CA GLU A 37 6.77 -7.13 -7.50
C GLU A 37 5.40 -6.93 -6.84
N ILE A 38 5.28 -5.87 -6.03
CA ILE A 38 4.02 -5.49 -5.37
C ILE A 38 2.96 -5.13 -6.42
N MET A 39 3.30 -4.26 -7.38
CA MET A 39 2.38 -3.86 -8.46
C MET A 39 1.96 -5.04 -9.33
N ALA A 40 2.86 -5.99 -9.60
CA ALA A 40 2.53 -7.19 -10.35
C ALA A 40 1.54 -8.11 -9.59
N LYS A 41 1.63 -8.16 -8.25
CA LYS A 41 0.70 -8.93 -7.40
C LYS A 41 -0.61 -8.20 -7.12
N GLU A 42 -0.60 -6.86 -7.17
CA GLU A 42 -1.71 -5.98 -6.79
C GLU A 42 -2.45 -5.41 -8.01
N GLN A 43 -2.60 -6.20 -9.08
CA GLN A 43 -3.37 -5.79 -10.26
C GLN A 43 -4.86 -5.61 -9.96
N ASP A 44 -5.43 -6.43 -9.06
CA ASP A 44 -6.84 -6.34 -8.66
C ASP A 44 -7.14 -5.02 -7.91
N PHE A 45 -6.18 -4.51 -7.14
CA PHE A 45 -6.27 -3.21 -6.48
C PHE A 45 -6.37 -2.07 -7.51
N MET A 46 -5.44 -2.05 -8.49
CA MET A 46 -5.45 -1.03 -9.54
C MET A 46 -6.69 -1.15 -10.45
N ALA A 47 -7.10 -2.37 -10.78
CA ALA A 47 -8.31 -2.64 -11.57
C ALA A 47 -9.59 -2.14 -10.88
N LYS A 48 -9.61 -2.12 -9.53
CA LYS A 48 -10.71 -1.56 -8.74
C LYS A 48 -10.60 -0.05 -8.50
N GLY A 49 -9.67 0.63 -9.19
CA GLY A 49 -9.48 2.08 -9.13
C GLY A 49 -8.54 2.54 -8.00
N GLY A 50 -7.87 1.62 -7.33
CA GLY A 50 -6.90 1.92 -6.28
C GLY A 50 -5.63 2.55 -6.83
N LYS A 51 -5.14 3.58 -6.16
CA LYS A 51 -3.95 4.34 -6.59
C LYS A 51 -2.78 4.17 -5.61
N TRP A 52 -1.58 3.95 -6.13
CA TRP A 52 -0.34 3.90 -5.35
C TRP A 52 0.30 5.26 -5.21
N ILE A 53 0.53 5.70 -3.97
CA ILE A 53 1.35 6.89 -3.69
C ILE A 53 2.80 6.43 -3.55
N THR A 54 3.69 7.01 -4.34
CA THR A 54 5.14 6.85 -4.22
C THR A 54 5.75 8.16 -3.74
N TYR A 55 6.85 8.08 -3.00
CA TYR A 55 7.55 9.27 -2.48
C TYR A 55 9.05 9.26 -2.80
N VAL A 56 9.52 8.27 -3.57
CA VAL A 56 10.92 8.09 -3.99
C VAL A 56 10.97 7.73 -5.46
N PRO A 57 11.84 8.35 -6.29
CA PRO A 57 12.69 9.51 -5.99
C PRO A 57 11.91 10.85 -5.97
N LYS A 58 10.65 10.86 -6.41
CA LYS A 58 9.74 12.01 -6.33
C LYS A 58 8.38 11.55 -5.82
N VAL A 59 7.63 12.48 -5.23
CA VAL A 59 6.24 12.21 -4.84
C VAL A 59 5.38 12.13 -6.09
N GLY A 60 4.61 11.06 -6.22
CA GLY A 60 3.73 10.80 -7.35
C GLY A 60 2.62 9.84 -7.00
N VAL A 61 1.59 9.82 -7.84
CA VAL A 61 0.47 8.87 -7.74
C VAL A 61 0.46 8.04 -9.01
N LEU A 62 0.38 6.72 -8.85
CA LEU A 62 0.29 5.73 -9.92
C LEU A 62 -1.08 5.06 -9.84
N GLY A 63 -1.82 4.99 -10.94
CA GLY A 63 -3.14 4.37 -11.02
C GLY A 63 -3.42 3.87 -12.41
#